data_AF-A0A382A035-F1
#
_entry.id   AF-A0A382A035-F1
#
_cell.length_a   1.000
_cell.length_b   1.000
_cell.length_c   1.000
_cell.angle_alpha   90.00
_cell.angle_beta   90.00
_cell.angle_gamma   90.00
#
_symmetry.space_group_name_H-M   'P 1'
#
loop_
_entity.id
_entity.type
_entity.pdbx_description
1 polymer ?
#
loop_
_entity_poly.entity_id
_entity_poly.type
_entity_poly.pdbx_seq_one_letter_code
_entity_poly.pdbx_strand_id
1 'polypeptide(L)'
;MAESGEVELHRRTSADEADTLFRILFAAIQLSAPASKRQIAEQAGLSSQLVDYHVPKLVASGQLLLRRGRYRPQECLTDHNLLRLMKSSLIRQQLVDQVAAGLDFSQAEKDEAGVIEENILSLLRLFSVELKRGR
;
A
#
# COMPACT_ATOMS: atom_id res chain seq x y z
N MET A 1 -22.23 3.26 15.35
CA MET A 1 -21.78 1.86 15.16
C MET A 1 -21.63 1.70 13.66
N ALA A 2 -20.43 1.47 13.15
CA ALA A 2 -20.23 1.25 11.71
C ALA A 2 -20.48 -0.24 11.43
N GLU A 3 -21.47 -0.53 10.59
CA GLU A 3 -21.71 -1.88 10.11
C GLU A 3 -20.49 -2.38 9.32
N SER A 4 -20.04 -3.60 9.62
CA SER A 4 -18.97 -4.26 8.87
C SER A 4 -19.49 -4.59 7.47
N GLY A 5 -19.21 -3.70 6.51
CA GLY A 5 -19.50 -3.93 5.09
C GLY A 5 -18.75 -5.15 4.56
N GLU A 6 -19.41 -5.92 3.69
CA GLU A 6 -18.81 -7.03 2.96
C GLU A 6 -17.73 -6.49 1.99
N VAL A 7 -16.59 -7.17 1.89
CA VAL A 7 -15.43 -6.73 1.10
C VAL A 7 -15.35 -7.54 -0.19
N GLU A 8 -15.26 -6.88 -1.34
CA GLU A 8 -15.09 -7.51 -2.66
C GLU A 8 -13.69 -7.22 -3.23
N LEU A 9 -13.09 -8.20 -3.92
CA LEU A 9 -11.75 -8.10 -4.49
C LEU A 9 -11.82 -8.14 -6.02
N HIS A 10 -11.27 -7.14 -6.69
CA HIS A 10 -11.22 -7.06 -8.17
C HIS A 10 -9.79 -7.09 -8.68
N ARG A 11 -9.54 -7.61 -9.88
CA ARG A 11 -8.21 -7.58 -10.49
C ARG A 11 -7.87 -6.18 -11.03
N ARG A 12 -6.67 -5.67 -10.75
CA ARG A 12 -6.20 -4.37 -11.27
C ARG A 12 -5.95 -4.40 -12.78
N THR A 13 -6.15 -3.26 -13.43
CA THR A 13 -5.99 -3.06 -14.88
C THR A 13 -4.80 -2.17 -15.28
N SER A 14 -4.12 -1.49 -14.34
CA SER A 14 -2.88 -0.75 -14.58
C SER A 14 -1.91 -0.81 -13.37
N ALA A 15 -0.61 -0.94 -13.63
CA ALA A 15 0.43 -1.13 -12.59
C ALA A 15 1.22 0.14 -12.28
N ASP A 16 1.73 0.85 -13.29
CA ASP A 16 2.68 1.97 -13.13
C ASP A 16 2.13 3.15 -12.30
N GLU A 17 0.84 3.45 -12.47
CA GLU A 17 0.18 4.54 -11.73
C GLU A 17 0.01 4.20 -10.25
N ALA A 18 -0.32 2.95 -9.93
CA ALA A 18 -0.49 2.48 -8.56
C ALA A 18 0.84 2.48 -7.79
N ASP A 19 1.92 2.08 -8.45
CA ASP A 19 3.27 2.07 -7.86
C ASP A 19 3.77 3.49 -7.57
N THR A 20 3.50 4.45 -8.47
CA THR A 20 3.86 5.86 -8.25
C THR A 20 3.07 6.48 -7.08
N LEU A 21 1.75 6.26 -7.02
CA LEU A 21 0.92 6.72 -5.90
C LEU A 21 1.39 6.12 -4.58
N PHE A 22 1.70 4.81 -4.56
CA PHE A 22 2.21 4.12 -3.39
C PHE A 22 3.55 4.70 -2.92
N ARG A 23 4.51 4.92 -3.83
CA ARG A 23 5.82 5.51 -3.50
C ARG A 23 5.67 6.90 -2.87
N ILE A 24 4.78 7.74 -3.39
CA ILE A 24 4.51 9.08 -2.85
C ILE A 24 3.90 8.98 -1.45
N LEU A 25 2.89 8.11 -1.26
CA LEU A 25 2.27 7.91 0.05
C LEU A 25 3.28 7.38 1.07
N PHE A 26 4.10 6.40 0.68
CA PHE A 26 5.11 5.80 1.53
C PHE A 26 6.17 6.82 1.97
N ALA A 27 6.65 7.66 1.06
CA ALA A 27 7.54 8.76 1.39
C ALA A 27 6.92 9.73 2.41
N ALA A 28 5.63 10.08 2.25
CA ALA A 28 4.92 10.93 3.21
C ALA A 28 4.78 10.27 4.60
N ILE A 29 4.63 8.95 4.68
CA ILE A 29 4.61 8.18 5.94
C ILE A 29 5.98 8.24 6.62
N GLN A 30 7.07 8.03 5.86
CA GLN A 30 8.42 8.05 6.41
C GLN A 30 8.81 9.42 7.00
N LEU A 31 8.37 10.51 6.37
CA LEU A 31 8.66 11.87 6.83
C LEU A 31 8.11 12.17 8.24
N SER A 32 7.16 11.38 8.74
CA SER A 32 6.66 11.42 10.13
C SER A 32 6.10 12.77 10.62
N ALA A 33 6.00 13.77 9.74
CA ALA A 33 5.53 15.12 10.01
C ALA A 33 4.91 15.75 8.74
N PRO A 34 4.05 16.78 8.86
CA PRO A 34 3.48 17.47 7.70
C PRO A 34 4.56 18.05 6.76
N ALA A 35 4.54 17.60 5.52
CA ALA A 35 5.59 17.88 4.54
C ALA A 35 5.06 18.66 3.32
N SER A 36 5.93 19.43 2.69
CA SER A 36 5.66 20.01 1.36
C SER A 36 5.77 18.97 0.27
N LYS A 37 5.17 19.22 -0.92
CA LYS A 37 5.35 18.33 -2.09
C LYS A 37 6.82 18.16 -2.47
N ARG A 38 7.64 19.20 -2.32
CA ARG A 38 9.08 19.13 -2.58
C ARG A 38 9.77 18.10 -1.67
N GLN A 39 9.50 18.16 -0.37
CA GLN A 39 10.07 17.20 0.59
C GLN A 39 9.61 15.77 0.30
N ILE A 40 8.35 15.60 -0.12
CA ILE A 40 7.83 14.29 -0.52
C ILE A 40 8.52 13.78 -1.79
N ALA A 41 8.73 14.64 -2.79
CA ALA A 41 9.44 14.28 -4.03
C ALA A 41 10.89 13.86 -3.77
N GLU A 42 11.59 14.61 -2.92
CA GLU A 42 12.94 14.30 -2.48
C GLU A 42 13.00 12.94 -1.77
N GLN A 43 12.13 12.71 -0.78
CA GLN A 43 12.07 11.43 -0.06
C GLN A 43 11.66 10.26 -0.96
N ALA A 44 10.80 10.47 -1.95
CA ALA A 44 10.34 9.44 -2.86
C ALA A 44 11.34 9.11 -3.99
N GLY A 45 12.36 9.95 -4.18
CA GLY A 45 13.25 9.88 -5.35
C GLY A 45 12.47 10.05 -6.67
N LEU A 46 11.52 10.98 -6.69
CA LEU A 46 10.65 11.26 -7.84
C LEU A 46 10.79 12.71 -8.31
N SER A 47 10.46 12.96 -9.58
CA SER A 47 10.41 14.33 -10.08
C SER A 47 9.27 15.11 -9.43
N SER A 48 9.46 16.42 -9.25
CA SER A 48 8.41 17.30 -8.71
C SER A 48 7.14 17.25 -9.55
N GLN A 49 7.25 17.10 -10.87
CA GLN A 49 6.11 17.00 -11.78
C GLN A 49 5.24 15.76 -11.50
N LEU A 50 5.86 14.60 -11.26
CA LEU A 50 5.12 13.39 -10.88
C LEU A 50 4.40 13.56 -9.55
N VAL A 51 5.07 14.14 -8.56
CA VAL A 51 4.46 14.41 -7.25
C VAL A 51 3.33 15.43 -7.36
N ASP A 52 3.51 16.50 -8.13
CA ASP A 52 2.49 17.52 -8.34
C ASP A 52 1.21 16.94 -8.96
N TYR A 53 1.36 16.02 -9.91
CA TYR A 53 0.26 15.32 -10.58
C TYR A 53 -0.47 14.33 -9.66
N HIS A 54 0.25 13.56 -8.86
CA HIS A 54 -0.35 12.45 -8.08
C HIS A 54 -0.80 12.83 -6.66
N VAL A 55 -0.19 13.81 -5.99
CA VAL A 55 -0.58 14.21 -4.62
C VAL A 55 -2.06 14.60 -4.51
N PRO A 56 -2.67 15.35 -5.44
CA PRO A 56 -4.10 15.64 -5.39
C PRO A 56 -4.98 14.39 -5.39
N LYS A 57 -4.58 13.32 -6.10
CA LYS A 57 -5.31 12.03 -6.13
C LYS A 57 -5.27 11.35 -4.76
N LEU A 58 -4.14 11.40 -4.07
CA LEU A 58 -3.99 10.86 -2.70
C LEU A 58 -4.79 11.67 -1.67
N VAL A 59 -4.96 12.98 -1.89
CA VAL A 59 -5.86 13.79 -1.05
C VAL A 59 -7.32 13.44 -1.34
N ALA A 60 -7.69 13.31 -2.62
CA ALA A 60 -9.04 12.96 -3.03
C ALA A 60 -9.46 11.55 -2.55
N SER A 61 -8.53 10.59 -2.53
CA SER A 61 -8.75 9.25 -1.96
C SER A 61 -8.73 9.21 -0.44
N GLY A 62 -8.49 10.36 0.21
CA GLY A 62 -8.46 10.50 1.65
C GLY A 62 -7.22 9.91 2.32
N GLN A 63 -6.19 9.49 1.58
CA GLN A 63 -4.96 8.92 2.14
C GLN A 63 -4.01 10.01 2.68
N LEU A 64 -4.02 11.18 2.06
CA LEU A 64 -3.31 12.37 2.54
C LEU A 64 -4.29 13.47 2.97
N LEU A 65 -3.90 14.24 3.98
CA LEU A 65 -4.58 15.43 4.47
C LEU A 65 -3.74 16.67 4.15
N LEU A 66 -4.35 17.65 3.46
CA LEU A 66 -3.76 18.97 3.25
C LEU A 66 -4.14 19.91 4.41
N ARG A 67 -3.14 20.42 5.14
CA ARG A 67 -3.33 21.45 6.18
C ARG A 67 -2.21 22.48 6.10
N ARG A 68 -2.59 23.77 6.03
CA ARG A 68 -1.65 24.90 5.99
C ARG A 68 -0.56 24.74 4.91
N GLY A 69 -0.96 24.29 3.71
CA GLY A 69 -0.04 24.08 2.58
C GLY A 69 0.88 22.85 2.69
N ARG A 70 0.72 22.01 3.72
CA ARG A 70 1.50 20.79 3.94
C ARG A 70 0.62 19.56 3.97
N TYR A 71 1.19 18.43 3.60
CA TYR A 71 0.53 17.14 3.45
C TYR A 71 1.00 16.20 4.55
N ARG A 72 0.07 15.47 5.16
CA ARG A 72 0.36 14.38 6.09
C ARG A 72 -0.50 13.16 5.76
N PRO A 73 -0.04 11.93 6.03
CA PRO A 73 -0.90 10.75 5.98
C PRO A 73 -2.05 10.83 6.99
N GLN A 74 -3.11 10.05 6.75
CA GLN A 74 -4.09 9.71 7.78
C GLN A 74 -3.44 9.03 8.98
N GLU A 75 -4.00 9.25 10.17
CA GLU A 75 -3.42 8.73 11.42
C GLU A 75 -3.36 7.20 11.46
N CYS A 76 -4.35 6.51 10.88
CA CYS A 76 -4.35 5.06 10.79
C CYS A 76 -3.16 4.49 10.01
N LEU A 77 -2.62 5.23 9.03
CA LEU A 77 -1.45 4.82 8.24
C LEU A 77 -0.13 4.96 9.01
N THR A 78 -0.17 5.62 10.16
CA THR A 78 0.97 5.82 11.07
C THR A 78 0.73 5.21 12.46
N ASP A 79 -0.40 4.55 12.68
CA ASP A 79 -0.76 3.97 13.99
C ASP A 79 0.06 2.71 14.27
N HIS A 80 0.92 2.77 15.29
CA HIS A 80 1.78 1.65 15.64
C HIS A 80 1.05 0.40 16.12
N ASN A 81 -0.12 0.54 16.77
CA ASN A 81 -0.90 -0.61 17.23
C ASN A 81 -1.58 -1.29 16.04
N LEU A 82 -2.13 -0.51 15.11
CA LEU A 82 -2.70 -1.05 13.88
C LEU A 82 -1.62 -1.71 13.01
N LEU A 83 -0.46 -1.07 12.87
CA LEU A 83 0.69 -1.66 12.17
C LEU A 83 1.17 -2.94 12.86
N ARG A 84 1.13 -3.01 14.20
CA ARG A 84 1.46 -4.23 14.96
C ARG A 84 0.40 -5.32 14.82
N LEU A 85 -0.88 -4.96 14.64
CA LEU A 85 -1.94 -5.93 14.33
C LEU A 85 -1.77 -6.50 12.92
N MET A 86 -1.50 -5.64 11.93
CA MET A 86 -1.13 -6.05 10.58
C MET A 86 0.13 -6.93 10.60
N LYS A 87 1.08 -6.59 11.50
CA LYS A 87 2.15 -7.40 12.13
C LYS A 87 1.89 -8.89 12.39
N SER A 88 0.68 -9.21 12.82
CA SER A 88 0.42 -10.46 13.54
C SER A 88 0.49 -11.70 12.64
N SER A 89 1.01 -12.79 13.21
CA SER A 89 1.54 -13.95 12.49
C SER A 89 0.49 -14.91 11.92
N LEU A 90 -0.70 -14.99 12.52
CA LEU A 90 -1.65 -16.07 12.20
C LEU A 90 -2.19 -16.00 10.76
N ILE A 91 -2.63 -14.82 10.33
CA ILE A 91 -3.17 -14.60 8.97
C ILE A 91 -2.04 -14.69 7.93
N ARG A 92 -0.84 -14.25 8.30
CA ARG A 92 0.32 -14.28 7.39
C ARG A 92 0.81 -15.69 7.14
N GLN A 93 0.85 -16.53 8.18
CA GLN A 93 1.36 -17.90 8.03
C GLN A 93 0.45 -18.72 7.13
N GLN A 94 -0.87 -18.62 7.30
CA GLN A 94 -1.82 -19.31 6.41
C GLN A 94 -1.69 -18.87 4.95
N LEU A 95 -1.51 -17.57 4.70
CA LEU A 95 -1.26 -17.06 3.35
C LEU A 95 0.06 -17.59 2.78
N VAL A 96 1.13 -17.57 3.58
CA VAL A 96 2.46 -18.09 3.19
C VAL A 96 2.38 -19.57 2.83
N ASP A 97 1.76 -20.39 3.68
CA ASP A 97 1.66 -21.84 3.48
C ASP A 97 0.85 -22.17 2.22
N GLN A 98 -0.26 -21.45 1.98
CA GLN A 98 -1.10 -21.65 0.79
C GLN A 98 -0.38 -21.27 -0.50
N VAL A 99 0.37 -20.15 -0.50
CA VAL A 99 1.15 -19.74 -1.67
C VAL A 99 2.28 -20.73 -1.91
N ALA A 100 3.05 -21.07 -0.88
CA ALA A 100 4.18 -22.01 -0.98
C ALA A 100 3.77 -23.37 -1.57
N ALA A 101 2.60 -23.89 -1.18
CA ALA A 101 2.09 -25.16 -1.67
C ALA A 101 1.82 -25.20 -3.19
N GLY A 102 1.63 -24.03 -3.83
CA GLY A 102 1.34 -23.91 -5.26
C GLY A 102 2.53 -23.47 -6.13
N LEU A 103 3.70 -23.25 -5.54
CA LEU A 103 4.87 -22.75 -6.27
C LEU A 103 5.75 -23.89 -6.79
N ASP A 104 6.22 -23.72 -8.02
CA ASP A 104 7.30 -24.52 -8.60
C ASP A 104 8.61 -23.74 -8.48
N PHE A 105 9.55 -24.29 -7.73
CA PHE A 105 10.85 -23.68 -7.45
C PHE A 105 11.94 -24.09 -8.44
N SER A 106 11.66 -25.01 -9.37
CA SER A 106 12.67 -25.68 -10.20
C SER A 106 13.51 -24.75 -11.09
N GLN A 107 12.99 -23.56 -11.41
CA GLN A 107 13.66 -22.57 -12.26
C GLN A 107 14.04 -21.29 -11.50
N ALA A 108 13.79 -21.22 -10.19
CA ALA A 108 14.06 -20.01 -9.43
C ALA A 108 15.56 -19.88 -9.11
N GLU A 109 16.12 -18.70 -9.40
CA GLU A 109 17.49 -18.35 -8.98
C GLU A 109 17.55 -17.88 -7.51
N LYS A 110 16.39 -17.55 -6.92
CA LYS A 110 16.23 -17.17 -5.51
C LYS A 110 15.99 -18.38 -4.63
N ASP A 111 16.27 -18.23 -3.33
CA ASP A 111 15.84 -19.20 -2.34
C ASP A 111 14.31 -19.26 -2.23
N GLU A 112 13.78 -20.35 -1.65
CA GLU A 112 12.34 -20.59 -1.54
C GLU A 112 11.62 -19.44 -0.83
N ALA A 113 12.24 -18.88 0.21
CA ALA A 113 11.68 -17.75 0.96
C ALA A 113 11.51 -16.50 0.06
N GLY A 114 12.52 -16.18 -0.74
CA GLY A 114 12.47 -15.08 -1.70
C GLY A 114 11.43 -15.30 -2.80
N VAL A 115 11.28 -16.53 -3.30
CA VAL A 115 10.24 -16.87 -4.30
C VAL A 115 8.83 -16.72 -3.72
N ILE A 116 8.60 -17.22 -2.50
CA ILE A 116 7.33 -17.10 -1.80
C ILE A 116 7.00 -15.62 -1.55
N GLU A 117 7.96 -14.83 -1.07
CA GLU A 117 7.79 -13.40 -0.81
C GLU A 117 7.36 -12.65 -2.07
N GLU A 118 8.05 -12.84 -3.20
CA GLU A 118 7.74 -12.15 -4.45
C GLU A 118 6.37 -12.53 -5.01
N ASN A 119 5.97 -13.79 -4.90
CA ASN A 119 4.65 -14.24 -5.32
C ASN A 119 3.54 -13.67 -4.43
N ILE A 120 3.73 -13.61 -3.11
CA ILE A 120 2.79 -12.95 -2.19
C ILE A 120 2.66 -11.47 -2.54
N LEU A 121 3.77 -10.75 -2.72
CA LEU A 121 3.75 -9.32 -3.09
C LEU A 121 3.03 -9.10 -4.42
N SER A 122 3.24 -9.99 -5.39
CA SER A 122 2.55 -9.95 -6.68
C SER A 122 1.05 -10.16 -6.53
N LEU A 123 0.63 -11.17 -5.76
CA LEU A 123 -0.78 -11.44 -5.46
C LEU A 123 -1.45 -10.24 -4.78
N LEU A 124 -0.81 -9.65 -3.76
CA LEU A 124 -1.32 -8.46 -3.08
C LEU A 124 -1.49 -7.26 -4.01
N ARG A 125 -0.67 -7.15 -5.06
CA ARG A 125 -0.77 -6.11 -6.09
C ARG A 125 -1.83 -6.40 -7.14
N LEU A 126 -2.15 -7.67 -7.40
CA LEU A 126 -3.13 -8.05 -8.43
C LEU A 126 -4.55 -7.63 -8.07
N PHE A 127 -4.88 -7.48 -6.79
CA PHE A 127 -6.24 -7.18 -6.36
C PHE A 127 -6.43 -5.72 -5.89
N SER A 128 -7.64 -5.18 -6.08
CA SER A 128 -8.18 -3.96 -5.49
C SER A 128 -9.34 -4.32 -4.57
N VAL A 129 -9.55 -3.51 -3.53
CA VAL A 129 -10.59 -3.72 -2.52
C VAL A 129 -11.76 -2.77 -2.79
N GLU A 130 -12.96 -3.32 -2.91
CA GLU A 130 -14.21 -2.55 -2.89
C GLU A 130 -14.97 -2.85 -1.59
N LEU A 131 -15.44 -1.80 -0.92
CA LEU A 131 -16.30 -1.93 0.25
C LEU A 131 -17.75 -1.86 -0.22
N LYS A 132 -18.51 -2.95 -0.07
CA LYS A 132 -19.95 -2.91 -0.32
C LYS A 132 -20.58 -2.00 0.73
N ARG A 133 -21.28 -0.96 0.29
CA ARG A 133 -22.06 -0.11 1.20
C ARG A 133 -23.18 -0.98 1.79
N GLY A 134 -23.21 -1.10 3.11
CA GLY A 134 -24.41 -1.56 3.82
C GLY A 134 -25.59 -0.70 3.38
N ARG A 135 -26.73 -1.34 3.07
CA ARG A 135 -27.96 -0.65 2.68
C ARG A 135 -28.50 0.18 3.83
#